data_AF-A0AAE4D047-F1
#
_entry.id   AF-A0AAE4D047-F1
#
_cell.length_a   1.000
_cell.length_b   1.000
_cell.length_c   1.000
_cell.angle_alpha   90.00
_cell.angle_beta   90.00
_cell.angle_gamma   90.00
#
_symmetry.space_group_name_H-M   'P 1'
#
loop_
_entity.id
_entity.type
_entity.pdbx_description
1 polymer ?
#
loop_
_entity_poly.entity_id
_entity_poly.type
_entity_poly.pdbx_seq_one_letter_code
_entity_poly.pdbx_strand_id
1 'polypeptide(L)'
;MAHVIDESSIRETIDRLARVDAKGGRTIERAALVAEGSDFGAIEAWILRHGGEPELAGAAARSGGLHGARTDAGRQRASGGAPTRYLLPPDALS
;
A
#
# COMPACT_ATOMS: atom_id res chain seq x y z
N MET A 1 17.24 15.24 -11.20
CA MET A 1 16.27 15.19 -12.31
C MET A 1 15.33 14.04 -11.99
N ALA A 2 14.05 14.33 -11.74
CA ALA A 2 13.06 13.27 -11.52
C ALA A 2 12.93 12.51 -12.85
N HIS A 3 13.27 11.24 -12.85
CA HIS A 3 13.05 10.39 -14.01
C HIS A 3 11.55 10.23 -14.15
N VAL A 4 10.94 10.86 -15.16
CA VAL A 4 9.53 10.63 -15.47
C VAL A 4 9.42 9.19 -15.97
N ILE A 5 9.13 8.27 -15.06
CA ILE A 5 8.75 6.91 -15.39
C ILE A 5 7.40 6.97 -16.13
N ASP A 6 7.32 6.27 -17.25
CA ASP A 6 6.08 6.20 -18.03
C ASP A 6 5.02 5.37 -17.31
N GLU A 7 3.76 5.62 -17.66
CA GLU A 7 2.62 4.98 -16.99
C GLU A 7 2.59 3.46 -17.21
N SER A 8 3.08 2.97 -18.36
CA SER A 8 3.23 1.52 -18.64
C SER A 8 4.25 0.87 -17.71
N SER A 9 5.43 1.46 -17.53
CA SER A 9 6.46 0.99 -16.60
C SER A 9 5.97 0.99 -15.15
N ILE A 10 5.16 1.98 -14.75
CA ILE A 10 4.49 1.98 -13.44
C ILE A 10 3.54 0.78 -13.33
N ARG A 11 2.67 0.56 -14.33
CA ARG A 11 1.73 -0.56 -14.35
C ARG A 11 2.43 -1.91 -14.32
N GLU A 12 3.50 -2.10 -15.09
CA GLU A 12 4.31 -3.32 -15.09
C GLU A 12 4.97 -3.57 -13.73
N THR A 13 5.52 -2.52 -13.11
CA THR A 13 6.10 -2.60 -11.77
C THR A 13 5.05 -3.01 -10.75
N ILE A 14 3.87 -2.39 -10.81
CA ILE A 14 2.73 -2.69 -9.95
C ILE A 14 2.24 -4.13 -10.15
N ASP A 15 2.09 -4.59 -11.40
CA ASP A 15 1.62 -5.94 -11.71
C ASP A 15 2.57 -7.02 -11.18
N ARG A 16 3.88 -6.80 -11.31
CA ARG A 16 4.92 -7.71 -10.82
C ARG A 16 5.02 -7.76 -9.29
N LEU A 17 4.86 -6.62 -8.62
CA LEU A 17 5.01 -6.54 -7.16
C LEU A 17 3.72 -6.80 -6.39
N ALA A 18 2.56 -6.61 -7.04
CA ALA A 18 1.26 -6.84 -6.45
C ALA A 18 1.00 -8.32 -6.16
N ARG A 19 0.43 -8.57 -5.00
CA ARG A 19 -0.17 -9.86 -4.65
C ARG A 19 -1.67 -9.74 -4.83
N VAL A 20 -2.24 -10.66 -5.60
CA VAL A 20 -3.70 -10.79 -5.75
C VAL A 20 -4.30 -11.23 -4.40
N ASP A 21 -5.37 -10.56 -3.98
CA ASP A 21 -6.14 -10.94 -2.81
C ASP A 21 -7.33 -11.84 -3.17
N ALA A 22 -7.92 -12.49 -2.17
CA ALA A 22 -9.06 -13.40 -2.37
C ALA A 22 -10.36 -12.70 -2.86
N LYS A 23 -10.43 -11.37 -2.82
CA LYS A 23 -11.55 -10.56 -3.29
C LYS A 23 -11.31 -9.97 -4.68
N GLY A 24 -10.20 -10.32 -5.33
CA GLY A 24 -9.82 -9.83 -6.66
C GLY A 24 -9.11 -8.46 -6.64
N GLY A 25 -8.92 -7.86 -5.47
CA GLY A 25 -8.06 -6.70 -5.30
C GLY A 25 -6.58 -7.09 -5.31
N ARG A 26 -5.71 -6.09 -5.18
CA ARG A 26 -4.26 -6.27 -5.21
C ARG A 26 -3.61 -5.54 -4.06
N THR A 27 -2.64 -6.18 -3.41
CA THR A 27 -1.89 -5.58 -2.30
C THR A 27 -0.42 -5.44 -2.69
N ILE A 28 0.17 -4.28 -2.44
CA ILE A 28 1.59 -4.00 -2.67
C ILE A 28 2.26 -3.56 -1.38
N GLU A 29 3.31 -4.24 -0.96
CA GLU A 29 4.10 -3.85 0.21
C GLU A 29 5.00 -2.65 -0.11
N ARG A 30 5.01 -1.62 0.76
CA ARG A 30 5.87 -0.44 0.56
C ARG A 30 7.34 -0.81 0.49
N ALA A 31 7.78 -1.78 1.28
CA ALA A 31 9.16 -2.26 1.27
C ALA A 31 9.56 -2.84 -0.10
N ALA A 32 8.62 -3.46 -0.83
CA ALA A 32 8.88 -3.97 -2.17
C ALA A 32 9.09 -2.84 -3.18
N LEU A 33 8.28 -1.78 -3.10
CA LEU A 33 8.44 -0.58 -3.93
C LEU A 33 9.77 0.14 -3.66
N VAL A 34 10.17 0.24 -2.40
CA VAL A 34 11.47 0.85 -2.02
C VAL A 34 12.65 -0.02 -2.47
N ALA A 35 12.54 -1.35 -2.36
CA ALA A 35 13.59 -2.28 -2.76
C ALA A 35 13.78 -2.35 -4.28
N GLU A 36 12.73 -2.12 -5.05
CA GLU A 36 12.79 -2.05 -6.52
C GLU A 36 13.69 -0.92 -7.01
N GLY A 37 13.82 0.17 -6.25
CA GLY A 37 14.63 1.32 -6.62
C GLY A 37 14.03 2.20 -7.72
N SER A 38 12.86 1.85 -8.26
CA SER A 38 12.03 2.73 -9.09
C SER A 38 11.59 3.97 -8.33
N ASP A 39 11.15 5.02 -9.04
CA ASP A 39 10.67 6.26 -8.43
C ASP A 39 9.41 5.98 -7.59
N PHE A 40 9.64 5.73 -6.29
CA PHE A 40 8.60 5.43 -5.31
C PHE A 40 7.56 6.55 -5.26
N GLY A 41 7.97 7.82 -5.40
CA GLY A 41 7.06 8.95 -5.38
C GLY A 41 6.11 8.95 -6.58
N ALA A 42 6.62 8.63 -7.77
CA ALA A 42 5.81 8.50 -8.97
C ALA A 42 4.82 7.32 -8.88
N ILE A 43 5.27 6.18 -8.34
CA ILE A 43 4.41 4.99 -8.16
C ILE A 43 3.34 5.24 -7.09
N GLU A 44 3.70 5.84 -5.95
CA GLU A 44 2.75 6.20 -4.89
C GLU A 44 1.69 7.18 -5.41
N ALA A 45 2.11 8.22 -6.14
CA ALA A 45 1.17 9.16 -6.76
C ALA A 45 0.23 8.48 -7.76
N TRP A 46 0.73 7.52 -8.55
CA TRP A 46 -0.10 6.72 -9.45
C TRP A 46 -1.11 5.87 -8.67
N ILE A 47 -0.68 5.17 -7.62
CA ILE A 47 -1.56 4.32 -6.79
C ILE A 47 -2.71 5.15 -6.23
N LEU A 48 -2.41 6.29 -5.60
CA LEU A 48 -3.42 7.17 -5.02
C LEU A 48 -4.39 7.73 -6.08
N ARG A 49 -3.88 8.08 -7.26
CA ARG A 49 -4.71 8.59 -8.37
C ARG A 49 -5.69 7.55 -8.92
N HIS A 50 -5.36 6.26 -8.83
CA HIS A 50 -6.20 5.16 -9.33
C HIS A 50 -7.03 4.50 -8.21
N GLY A 51 -7.28 5.22 -7.11
CA GLY A 51 -8.12 4.75 -6.01
C GLY A 51 -7.44 3.74 -5.10
N GLY A 52 -6.11 3.61 -5.17
CA GLY A 52 -5.34 2.81 -4.24
C GLY A 52 -5.23 3.48 -2.88
N GLU A 53 -5.41 2.70 -1.82
CA GLU A 53 -5.47 3.21 -0.44
C GLU A 53 -4.21 2.83 0.35
N PRO A 54 -3.56 3.78 1.05
CA PRO A 54 -2.43 3.49 1.92
C PRO A 54 -2.89 2.84 3.22
N GLU A 55 -2.47 1.61 3.47
CA GLU A 55 -2.68 0.95 4.75
C GLU A 55 -1.53 1.31 5.70
N LEU A 56 -1.83 2.17 6.68
CA LEU A 56 -0.89 2.61 7.71
C LEU A 56 -0.61 1.50 8.73
N ALA A 57 0.62 1.45 9.27
CA ALA A 57 1.12 0.50 10.28
C ALA A 57 0.37 0.48 11.65
N GLY A 58 -0.80 1.09 11.73
CA GLY A 58 -1.69 1.07 12.89
C GLY A 58 -3.17 1.25 12.56
N ALA A 59 -3.54 1.31 11.28
CA ALA A 59 -4.94 1.48 10.84
C ALA A 59 -5.64 0.16 10.53
N ALA A 60 -5.03 -1.00 10.83
CA ALA A 60 -5.76 -2.26 10.95
C ALA A 60 -6.57 -2.28 12.27
N ALA A 61 -7.51 -1.35 12.41
CA ALA A 61 -8.52 -1.42 13.45
C ALA A 61 -9.68 -2.27 12.93
N ARG A 62 -9.68 -3.54 13.39
CA ARG A 62 -10.87 -4.32 13.75
C ARG A 62 -11.69 -4.94 12.61
N SER A 63 -11.17 -6.01 12.00
CA SER A 63 -12.04 -7.14 11.65
C SER A 63 -11.94 -8.18 12.77
N GLY A 64 -13.09 -8.44 13.40
CA GLY A 64 -13.21 -8.99 14.75
C GLY A 64 -12.62 -10.39 14.94
N GLY A 65 -11.83 -10.51 16.00
CA GLY A 65 -11.64 -11.74 16.76
C GLY A 65 -11.81 -11.42 18.24
N LEU A 66 -12.45 -12.32 18.99
CA LEU A 66 -12.89 -12.16 20.39
C LEU A 66 -11.72 -12.12 21.42
N HIS A 67 -10.60 -11.48 21.07
CA HIS A 67 -9.42 -11.33 21.93
C HIS A 67 -8.82 -9.91 21.91
N GLY A 68 -9.64 -8.90 21.55
CA GLY A 68 -9.24 -7.50 21.45
C GLY A 68 -9.14 -6.74 22.79
N ALA A 69 -8.78 -7.41 23.87
CA ALA A 69 -8.69 -6.80 25.20
C ALA A 69 -7.36 -7.13 25.88
N ARG A 70 -6.25 -6.69 25.28
CA ARG A 70 -5.02 -6.48 26.05
C ARG A 70 -4.20 -5.36 25.41
N THR A 71 -3.90 -4.35 26.22
CA THR A 71 -2.90 -3.28 26.04
C THR A 71 -3.24 -2.12 25.09
N ASP A 72 -4.15 -1.25 25.57
CA ASP A 72 -4.19 0.18 25.24
C ASP A 72 -3.13 1.00 26.03
N ALA A 73 -2.37 0.38 26.94
CA ALA A 73 -1.41 1.09 27.81
C ALA A 73 -0.03 1.43 27.18
N GLY A 74 0.04 1.69 25.87
CA GLY A 74 1.31 2.02 25.23
C GLY A 74 1.25 2.60 23.81
N ARG A 75 0.08 2.68 23.18
CA ARG A 75 -0.04 3.17 21.79
C ARG A 75 -0.38 4.65 21.72
N GLN A 76 0.34 5.46 22.49
CA GLN A 76 0.36 6.91 22.33
C GLN A 76 1.71 7.37 21.79
N ARG A 77 2.13 6.78 20.66
CA ARG A 77 3.11 7.35 19.74
C ARG A 77 2.87 6.82 18.33
N ALA A 78 2.91 7.76 17.38
CA ALA A 78 2.76 7.64 15.93
C ALA A 78 1.33 7.64 15.36
N SER A 79 0.56 8.68 15.68
CA SER A 79 -0.24 9.33 14.62
C SER A 79 0.75 9.84 13.56
N GLY A 80 0.92 9.12 12.44
CA GLY A 80 1.78 9.55 11.32
C GLY A 80 2.89 8.58 10.88
N GLY A 81 2.78 7.27 11.14
CA GLY A 81 3.71 6.29 10.54
C GLY A 81 3.53 6.20 9.02
N ALA A 82 4.60 5.98 8.26
CA ALA A 82 4.52 5.74 6.81
C ALA A 82 3.63 4.51 6.50
N PRO A 83 2.94 4.48 5.33
CA PRO A 83 2.17 3.32 4.91
C PRO A 83 3.02 2.05 4.90
N THR A 84 2.47 0.92 5.36
CA THR A 84 3.15 -0.37 5.26
C THR A 84 2.88 -1.05 3.93
N ARG A 85 1.65 -0.91 3.42
CA ARG A 85 1.23 -1.47 2.13
C ARG A 85 0.19 -0.57 1.48
N TYR A 86 -0.08 -0.81 0.20
CA TYR A 86 -1.14 -0.17 -0.57
C TYR A 86 -2.12 -1.22 -1.06
N LEU A 87 -3.40 -0.90 -0.99
CA LEU A 87 -4.49 -1.73 -1.48
C LEU A 87 -5.01 -1.11 -2.78
N LEU A 88 -5.04 -1.88 -3.86
CA LEU A 88 -5.59 -1.46 -5.14
C LEU A 88 -6.94 -2.15 -5.37
N PRO A 89 -7.95 -1.41 -5.86
CA PRO A 89 -9.20 -2.01 -6.27
C PRO A 89 -9.01 -2.83 -7.57
N PRO A 90 -9.88 -3.81 -7.84
CA PRO A 90 -9.74 -4.73 -8.98
C PRO A 90 -9.68 -4.04 -10.35
N ASP A 91 -10.31 -2.87 -10.46
CA ASP A 91 -10.40 -2.04 -11.66
C ASP A 91 -9.21 -1.10 -11.87
N ALA A 92 -8.27 -0.99 -10.90
CA ALA A 92 -7.13 -0.08 -11.01
C ALA A 92 -6.15 -0.40 -12.17
N LEU A 93 -6.17 -1.64 -12.67
CA LEU A 93 -5.30 -2.13 -13.74
C LEU A 93 -6.07 -2.67 -14.95
N SER A 94 -7.38 -2.38 -15.04
CA SER A 94 -8.20 -2.71 -16.22
C SER A 94 -7.92 -1.80 -17.40
#